data_AF-A0A963WTR5-F1
#
_entry.id   AF-A0A963WTR5-F1
#
_cell.length_a   1.000
_cell.length_b   1.000
_cell.length_c   1.000
_cell.angle_alpha   90.00
_cell.angle_beta   90.00
_cell.angle_gamma   90.00
#
_symmetry.space_group_name_H-M   'P 1'
#
loop_
_entity.id
_entity.type
_entity.pdbx_description
1 polymer ?
#
loop_
_entity_poly.entity_id
_entity_poly.type
_entity_poly.pdbx_seq_one_letter_code
_entity_poly.pdbx_strand_id
1 'polypeptide(L)'
;QGLKAIAKELDIPVIALSQLSRHVENREDKRPQLSDLRESGSIAQDGDMVWFVYRDDYYVNLRQPKIPAGDDDIAAHEAHNAWAAEMERVHGLAELIVAKQRHGSTGRVRMRFEPKITRFSDLAEGEYPDGGYD
;
A
#
# COMPACT_ATOMS: atom_id res chain seq x y z
N GLN A 1 16.78 -8.99 17.01
CA GLN A 1 18.25 -8.99 17.23
C GLN A 1 19.07 -9.74 16.16
N GLY A 2 18.74 -10.97 15.76
CA GLY A 2 19.60 -11.76 14.86
C GLY A 2 19.92 -11.13 13.49
N LEU A 3 18.91 -10.69 12.73
CA LEU A 3 19.11 -10.17 11.36
C LEU A 3 19.93 -8.86 11.33
N LYS A 4 19.70 -7.95 12.28
CA LYS A 4 20.42 -6.67 12.35
C LYS A 4 21.89 -6.88 12.72
N ALA A 5 22.20 -7.88 13.56
CA ALA A 5 23.57 -8.23 13.91
C ALA A 5 24.31 -8.78 12.69
N ILE A 6 23.70 -9.73 11.97
CA ILE A 6 24.28 -10.32 10.74
C ILE A 6 24.52 -9.25 9.66
N ALA A 7 23.55 -8.35 9.45
CA ALA A 7 23.69 -7.26 8.48
C ALA A 7 24.90 -6.36 8.78
N LYS A 8 25.16 -6.08 10.07
CA LYS A 8 26.31 -5.29 10.52
C LYS A 8 27.63 -6.06 10.44
N GLU A 9 27.62 -7.34 10.76
CA GLU A 9 28.81 -8.18 10.75
C GLU A 9 29.34 -8.42 9.34
N LEU A 10 28.43 -8.66 8.40
CA LEU A 10 28.77 -8.95 7.00
C LEU A 10 28.82 -7.70 6.12
N ASP A 11 28.48 -6.53 6.65
CA ASP A 11 28.38 -5.25 5.92
C ASP A 11 27.54 -5.34 4.64
N ILE A 12 26.37 -5.97 4.74
CA ILE A 12 25.43 -6.13 3.62
C ILE A 12 24.02 -5.64 3.99
N PRO A 13 23.27 -5.07 3.02
CA PRO A 13 21.86 -4.77 3.21
C PRO A 13 21.06 -6.07 3.31
N VAL A 14 20.23 -6.19 4.34
CA VAL A 14 19.32 -7.32 4.54
C VAL A 14 17.88 -6.84 4.44
N ILE A 15 17.15 -7.38 3.47
CA ILE A 15 15.71 -7.14 3.32
C ILE A 15 14.97 -8.35 3.88
N ALA A 16 14.10 -8.12 4.85
CA ALA A 16 13.19 -9.11 5.38
C ALA A 16 11.76 -8.75 5.00
N LEU A 17 10.99 -9.73 4.54
CA LEU A 17 9.56 -9.59 4.28
C LEU A 17 8.79 -10.12 5.50
N SER A 18 7.77 -9.38 5.93
CA SER A 18 6.89 -9.79 7.02
C SER A 18 5.45 -9.62 6.58
N GLN A 19 4.65 -10.66 6.76
CA GLN A 19 3.21 -10.57 6.57
C GLN A 19 2.59 -9.80 7.72
N LEU A 20 1.67 -8.89 7.40
CA LEU A 20 0.92 -8.10 8.39
C LEU A 20 -0.16 -8.95 9.06
N SER A 21 -0.50 -8.59 10.30
CA SER A 21 -1.67 -9.16 10.96
C SER A 21 -2.96 -8.75 10.22
N ARG A 22 -4.01 -9.59 10.31
CA ARG A 22 -5.33 -9.31 9.71
C ARG A 22 -6.04 -8.11 10.36
N HIS A 23 -5.55 -7.57 11.47
CA HIS A 23 -6.16 -6.42 12.14
C HIS A 23 -6.29 -5.19 11.23
N VAL A 24 -5.40 -5.05 10.25
CA VAL A 24 -5.48 -3.99 9.23
C VAL A 24 -6.80 -4.04 8.45
N GLU A 25 -7.36 -5.24 8.26
CA GLU A 25 -8.61 -5.46 7.53
C GLU A 25 -9.85 -5.06 8.33
N ASN A 26 -9.75 -4.81 9.64
CA ASN A 26 -10.91 -4.40 10.45
C ASN A 26 -11.08 -2.88 10.55
N ARG A 27 -10.07 -2.10 10.17
CA ARG A 27 -10.12 -0.63 10.24
C ARG A 27 -10.84 -0.03 9.04
N GLU A 28 -11.30 1.20 9.14
CA GLU A 28 -11.82 1.92 7.97
C GLU A 28 -10.70 2.20 6.96
N ASP A 29 -9.62 2.83 7.41
CA ASP A 29 -8.41 2.99 6.61
C ASP A 29 -7.56 1.72 6.68
N LYS A 30 -7.41 1.06 5.52
CA LYS A 30 -6.68 -0.19 5.34
C LYS A 30 -5.17 0.00 5.12
N ARG A 31 -4.66 1.24 5.18
CA ARG A 31 -3.23 1.53 5.00
C ARG A 31 -2.38 1.00 6.14
N PRO A 32 -1.44 0.08 5.89
CA PRO A 32 -0.62 -0.50 6.96
C PRO A 32 0.11 0.55 7.81
N GLN A 33 0.19 0.30 9.11
CA GLN A 33 0.90 1.14 10.07
C GLN A 33 1.86 0.31 10.93
N LEU A 34 2.81 0.96 11.61
CA LEU A 34 3.85 0.25 12.39
C LEU A 34 3.29 -0.69 13.47
N SER A 35 2.10 -0.41 14.03
CA SER A 35 1.47 -1.32 14.99
C SER A 35 1.06 -2.66 14.37
N ASP A 36 0.84 -2.73 13.06
CA ASP A 36 0.41 -3.94 12.36
C ASP A 36 1.55 -4.97 12.26
N LEU A 37 2.79 -4.52 12.49
CA LEU A 37 3.99 -5.36 12.64
C LEU A 37 4.26 -5.79 14.08
N ARG A 38 3.40 -5.47 15.06
CA ARG A 38 3.66 -5.80 16.47
C ARG A 38 3.82 -7.30 16.71
N GLU A 39 3.15 -8.13 15.92
CA GLU A 39 3.28 -9.59 15.95
C GLU A 39 4.62 -10.09 15.35
N SER A 40 5.34 -9.26 14.58
CA SER A 40 6.67 -9.59 14.03
C SER A 40 7.82 -9.50 15.05
N GLY A 41 7.50 -9.20 16.32
CA GLY A 41 8.46 -9.10 17.41
C GLY A 41 9.44 -7.94 17.23
N SER A 42 10.74 -8.22 17.30
CA SER A 42 11.80 -7.19 17.28
C SER A 42 12.04 -6.53 15.92
N ILE A 43 11.47 -7.05 14.82
CA ILE A 43 11.81 -6.61 13.45
C ILE A 43 11.47 -5.13 13.22
N ALA A 44 10.28 -4.70 13.64
CA ALA A 44 9.86 -3.29 13.50
C ALA A 44 10.73 -2.32 14.31
N GLN A 45 11.22 -2.75 15.48
CA GLN A 45 12.04 -1.93 16.36
C GLN A 45 13.50 -1.85 15.86
N ASP A 46 14.06 -2.99 15.47
CA ASP A 46 15.47 -3.15 15.12
C ASP A 46 15.79 -2.65 13.69
N GLY A 47 14.82 -2.70 12.78
CA GLY A 47 15.00 -2.26 11.39
C GLY A 47 15.37 -0.78 11.28
N ASP A 48 16.28 -0.45 10.36
CA ASP A 48 16.60 0.94 10.02
C ASP A 48 15.50 1.59 9.20
N MET A 49 14.88 0.78 8.32
CA MET A 49 13.83 1.17 7.41
C MET A 49 12.65 0.20 7.54
N VAL A 50 11.44 0.71 7.45
CA VAL A 50 10.21 -0.10 7.38
C VAL A 50 9.36 0.45 6.26
N TRP A 51 9.05 -0.42 5.30
CA TRP A 51 8.21 -0.10 4.16
C TRP A 51 6.95 -0.96 4.17
N PHE A 52 5.84 -0.37 3.73
CA PHE A 52 4.63 -1.10 3.41
C PHE A 52 4.27 -0.92 1.95
N VAL A 53 3.69 -1.96 1.36
CA VAL A 53 3.09 -1.89 0.04
C VAL A 53 1.58 -1.85 0.24
N TYR A 54 0.94 -0.82 -0.31
CA TYR A 54 -0.50 -0.64 -0.27
C TYR A 54 -1.05 -0.55 -1.70
N ARG A 55 -2.17 -1.22 -1.92
CA ARG A 55 -2.86 -1.28 -3.21
C ARG A 55 -4.31 -0.89 -2.99
N ASP A 56 -4.66 0.34 -3.38
CA ASP A 56 -6.00 0.86 -3.15
C ASP A 56 -7.03 0.16 -4.03
N ASP A 57 -6.65 -0.13 -5.29
CA ASP A 57 -7.45 -0.87 -6.27
C ASP A 57 -7.96 -2.21 -5.72
N TYR A 58 -7.14 -2.92 -4.94
CA TYR A 58 -7.52 -4.15 -4.27
C TYR A 58 -8.72 -3.96 -3.32
N TYR A 59 -8.68 -2.93 -2.48
CA TYR A 59 -9.75 -2.65 -1.51
C TYR A 59 -10.99 -2.03 -2.14
N VAL A 60 -10.83 -1.19 -3.17
CA VAL A 60 -11.95 -0.66 -3.95
C VAL A 60 -12.67 -1.81 -4.67
N ASN A 61 -11.93 -2.78 -5.22
CA ASN A 61 -12.52 -3.90 -5.94
C ASN A 61 -13.35 -4.81 -5.02
N LEU A 62 -12.92 -5.00 -3.77
CA LEU A 62 -13.70 -5.73 -2.76
C LEU A 62 -15.03 -5.06 -2.39
N ARG A 63 -15.15 -3.74 -2.62
CA ARG A 63 -16.36 -2.94 -2.36
C ARG A 63 -17.24 -2.77 -3.60
N GLN A 64 -16.98 -3.50 -4.68
CA GLN A 64 -17.76 -3.38 -5.92
C GLN A 64 -19.25 -3.64 -5.65
N PRO A 65 -20.14 -2.67 -5.93
CA PRO A 65 -21.58 -2.88 -5.82
C PRO A 65 -22.06 -3.81 -6.94
N LYS A 66 -23.27 -4.36 -6.78
CA LYS A 66 -23.91 -5.16 -7.84
C LYS A 66 -23.94 -4.35 -9.14
N ILE A 67 -23.55 -4.97 -10.24
CA ILE A 67 -23.68 -4.36 -11.56
C ILE A 67 -25.19 -4.17 -11.83
N PRO A 68 -25.64 -2.92 -12.03
CA PRO A 68 -27.05 -2.63 -12.24
C PRO A 68 -27.53 -3.22 -13.57
N ALA A 69 -28.72 -3.82 -13.56
CA ALA A 69 -29.48 -4.22 -14.74
C ALA A 69 -30.46 -3.11 -15.15
N GLY A 70 -31.05 -3.21 -16.35
CA GLY A 70 -31.84 -2.11 -16.96
C GLY A 70 -33.03 -1.63 -16.11
N ASP A 71 -33.57 -2.48 -15.26
CA ASP A 71 -34.72 -2.27 -14.40
C ASP A 71 -34.34 -2.10 -12.91
N ASP A 72 -33.04 -2.06 -12.57
CA ASP A 72 -32.56 -1.71 -11.23
C ASP A 72 -32.77 -0.21 -10.94
N ASP A 73 -32.83 0.17 -9.66
CA ASP A 73 -33.13 1.54 -9.24
C ASP A 73 -32.00 2.54 -9.55
N ILE A 74 -32.32 3.84 -9.48
CA ILE A 74 -31.37 4.94 -9.71
C ILE A 74 -30.19 4.85 -8.73
N ALA A 75 -30.45 4.46 -7.48
CA ALA A 75 -29.44 4.37 -6.43
C ALA A 75 -28.37 3.31 -6.76
N ALA A 76 -28.75 2.16 -7.31
CA ALA A 76 -27.84 1.11 -7.76
C ALA A 76 -26.95 1.59 -8.92
N HIS A 77 -27.52 2.34 -9.86
CA HIS A 77 -26.76 2.96 -10.95
C HIS A 77 -25.76 4.00 -10.44
N GLU A 78 -26.19 4.88 -9.53
CA GLU A 78 -25.32 5.89 -8.92
C GLU A 78 -24.18 5.27 -8.12
N ALA A 79 -24.46 4.24 -7.30
CA ALA A 79 -23.45 3.55 -6.51
C ALA A 79 -22.39 2.88 -7.39
N HIS A 80 -22.81 2.22 -8.48
CA HIS A 80 -21.89 1.59 -9.43
C HIS A 80 -21.05 2.64 -10.18
N ASN A 81 -21.66 3.76 -10.59
CA ASN A 81 -20.94 4.84 -11.24
C ASN A 81 -19.89 5.49 -10.31
N ALA A 82 -20.25 5.71 -9.04
CA ALA A 82 -19.33 6.24 -8.04
C ALA A 82 -18.15 5.29 -7.78
N TRP A 83 -18.42 3.99 -7.67
CA TRP A 83 -17.38 2.96 -7.55
C TRP A 83 -16.48 2.91 -8.79
N ALA A 84 -17.06 2.99 -10.00
CA ALA A 84 -16.28 2.96 -11.24
C ALA A 84 -15.34 4.16 -11.35
N ALA A 85 -15.81 5.36 -10.97
CA ALA A 85 -14.98 6.57 -10.92
C ALA A 85 -13.91 6.51 -9.83
N GLU A 86 -14.16 5.84 -8.69
CA GLU A 86 -13.13 5.54 -7.70
C GLU A 86 -12.08 4.57 -8.25
N MET A 87 -12.53 3.48 -8.87
CA MET A 87 -11.67 2.45 -9.45
C MET A 87 -10.77 3.01 -10.54
N GLU A 88 -11.30 3.83 -11.44
CA GLU A 88 -10.51 4.46 -12.52
C GLU A 88 -9.33 5.27 -11.97
N ARG A 89 -9.51 5.96 -10.83
CA ARG A 89 -8.45 6.77 -10.22
C ARG A 89 -7.34 5.95 -9.57
N VAL A 90 -7.64 4.73 -9.12
CA VAL A 90 -6.69 3.92 -8.33
C VAL A 90 -6.18 2.69 -9.08
N HIS A 91 -6.84 2.29 -10.17
CA HIS A 91 -6.55 1.07 -10.89
C HIS A 91 -5.12 1.08 -11.43
N GLY A 92 -4.37 0.00 -11.14
CA GLY A 92 -2.98 -0.13 -11.57
C GLY A 92 -2.01 0.79 -10.84
N LEU A 93 -2.43 1.43 -9.74
CA LEU A 93 -1.56 2.18 -8.85
C LEU A 93 -1.29 1.38 -7.57
N ALA A 94 -0.08 1.53 -7.06
CA ALA A 94 0.30 1.09 -5.74
C ALA A 94 1.08 2.21 -5.04
N GLU A 95 1.15 2.09 -3.71
CA GLU A 95 1.86 3.03 -2.87
C GLU A 95 2.87 2.30 -2.00
N LEU A 96 4.12 2.76 -2.05
CA LEU A 96 5.16 2.38 -1.11
C LEU A 96 5.17 3.40 0.03
N ILE A 97 4.79 2.95 1.21
CA ILE A 97 4.73 3.76 2.42
C ILE A 97 6.04 3.57 3.17
N VAL A 98 6.87 4.61 3.22
CA VAL A 98 8.08 4.66 4.05
C VAL A 98 7.66 5.04 5.47
N ALA A 99 7.33 4.04 6.28
CA ALA A 99 6.80 4.22 7.64
C ALA A 99 7.89 4.50 8.68
N LYS A 100 9.14 4.08 8.41
CA LYS A 100 10.30 4.35 9.25
C LYS A 100 11.55 4.50 8.38
N GLN A 101 12.37 5.48 8.73
CA GLN A 101 13.65 5.79 8.10
C GLN A 101 14.55 6.43 9.16
N ARG A 102 15.56 5.71 9.69
CA ARG A 102 16.41 6.22 10.79
C ARG A 102 17.22 7.47 10.42
N HIS A 103 17.55 7.65 9.15
CA HIS A 103 18.45 8.70 8.66
C HIS A 103 17.85 9.52 7.52
N GLY A 104 16.53 9.72 7.52
CA GLY A 104 15.85 10.44 6.45
C GLY A 104 14.36 10.60 6.70
N SER A 105 13.65 11.11 5.70
CA SER A 105 12.21 11.34 5.77
C SER A 105 11.40 10.05 5.62
N THR A 106 10.24 10.05 6.26
CA THR A 106 9.13 9.15 5.97
C THR A 106 8.26 9.77 4.88
N GLY A 107 7.40 8.97 4.26
CA GLY A 107 6.56 9.47 3.16
C GLY A 107 5.90 8.36 2.38
N ARG A 108 5.25 8.75 1.29
CA ARG A 108 4.53 7.85 0.39
C ARG A 108 5.03 8.05 -1.03
N VAL A 109 5.37 6.96 -1.71
CA VAL A 109 5.80 6.96 -3.10
C VAL A 109 4.78 6.22 -3.92
N ARG A 110 4.20 6.88 -4.93
CA ARG A 110 3.29 6.25 -5.87
C ARG A 110 4.07 5.51 -6.95
N MET A 111 3.56 4.36 -7.35
CA MET A 111 4.14 3.49 -8.37
C MET A 111 3.05 2.83 -9.19
N ARG A 112 3.40 2.35 -10.39
CA ARG A 112 2.51 1.56 -11.21
C ARG A 112 2.57 0.10 -10.78
N PHE A 113 1.42 -0.56 -10.72
CA PHE A 113 1.27 -1.98 -10.47
C PHE A 113 0.53 -2.68 -11.61
N GLU A 114 1.13 -3.72 -12.18
CA GLU A 114 0.55 -4.53 -13.23
C GLU A 114 0.08 -5.89 -12.68
N PRO A 115 -1.24 -6.07 -12.43
CA PRO A 115 -1.75 -7.26 -11.75
C PRO A 115 -1.55 -8.56 -12.53
N LYS A 116 -1.47 -8.50 -13.87
CA LYS A 116 -1.31 -9.69 -14.72
C LYS A 116 0.03 -10.39 -14.53
N ILE A 117 1.05 -9.66 -14.08
CA ILE A 117 2.43 -10.16 -13.93
C ILE A 117 3.03 -9.86 -12.55
N THR A 118 2.23 -9.31 -11.63
CA THR A 118 2.64 -8.94 -10.26
C THR A 118 3.88 -8.03 -10.27
N ARG A 119 3.91 -7.05 -11.18
CA ARG A 119 5.05 -6.15 -11.36
C ARG A 119 4.77 -4.76 -10.82
N PHE A 120 5.70 -4.25 -10.02
CA PHE A 120 5.78 -2.83 -9.68
C PHE A 120 6.78 -2.14 -10.62
N SER A 121 6.46 -0.93 -11.06
CA SER A 121 7.31 -0.12 -11.92
C SER A 121 7.17 1.35 -11.58
N ASP A 122 8.16 2.14 -11.96
CA ASP A 122 8.12 3.59 -11.77
C ASP A 122 6.89 4.17 -12.49
N LEU A 123 6.22 5.09 -11.81
CA LEU A 123 5.23 5.93 -12.47
C LEU A 123 6.04 6.90 -13.35
N ALA A 124 5.89 6.82 -14.67
CA ALA A 124 6.74 7.55 -15.62
C ALA A 124 6.86 9.06 -15.27
N GLU A 125 8.04 9.64 -15.51
CA GLU A 125 8.34 11.07 -15.33
C GLU A 125 7.29 11.95 -16.04
N GLY A 126 6.31 12.44 -15.30
CA GLY A 126 5.22 13.26 -15.84
C GLY A 126 3.96 13.27 -14.97
N GLU A 127 3.79 12.26 -14.11
CA GLU A 127 2.67 12.14 -13.16
C GLU A 127 3.11 12.22 -11.69
N TYR A 128 4.15 13.01 -11.38
CA TYR A 128 4.29 13.49 -10.01
C TYR A 128 3.24 14.59 -9.81
N PRO A 129 2.15 14.37 -9.03
CA PRO A 129 1.35 15.49 -8.62
C PRO A 129 2.28 16.37 -7.79
N ASP A 130 2.45 17.61 -8.22
CA ASP A 130 3.30 18.64 -7.62
C ASP A 130 3.26 18.50 -6.09
N GLY A 131 4.30 17.87 -5.55
CA GLY A 131 4.41 17.55 -4.14
C GLY A 131 4.83 18.82 -3.46
N GLY A 132 3.85 19.66 -3.13
CA GLY A 132 4.03 20.78 -2.21
C GLY A 132 4.69 20.25 -0.94
N TYR A 133 5.96 20.55 -0.80
CA TYR A 133 6.66 20.47 0.47
C TYR A 133 6.05 21.56 1.36
N ASP A 134 5.39 21.14 2.44
CA ASP A 134 5.23 21.93 3.66
C ASP A 134 6.03 21.23 4.77
#